data_AF-A0A150L8D2-F1
#
_entry.id   AF-A0A150L8D2-F1
#
_cell.length_a   1.000
_cell.length_b   1.000
_cell.length_c   1.000
_cell.angle_alpha   90.00
_cell.angle_beta   90.00
_cell.angle_gamma   90.00
#
_symmetry.space_group_name_H-M   'P 1'
#
loop_
_entity.id
_entity.type
_entity.pdbx_description
1 polymer ?
#
loop_
_entity_poly.entity_id
_entity_poly.type
_entity_poly.pdbx_seq_one_letter_code
_entity_poly.pdbx_strand_id
1 'polypeptide(L)' 'MRKTNKKSFSDLVLENKQALLKDQEAIERIETKLEQKHSMKLAK' A
#
# COMPACT_ATOMS: atom_id res chain seq x y z
N MET A 1 -28.62 1.50 -25.75
CA MET A 1 -28.15 2.37 -24.65
C MET A 1 -26.81 1.86 -24.16
N ARG A 2 -25.71 2.54 -24.49
CA ARG A 2 -24.35 2.13 -24.10
C ARG A 2 -24.14 2.58 -22.64
N LYS A 3 -24.31 1.67 -21.68
CA LYS A 3 -24.07 1.97 -20.26
C LYS A 3 -22.60 2.37 -20.10
N THR A 4 -22.35 3.65 -19.92
CA THR A 4 -21.06 4.17 -19.51
C THR A 4 -20.81 3.71 -18.08
N ASN A 5 -20.20 2.54 -17.91
CA ASN A 5 -19.70 2.05 -16.62
C ASN A 5 -18.46 2.88 -16.23
N LYS A 6 -18.64 4.20 -16.03
CA LYS A 6 -17.62 5.04 -15.45
C LYS A 6 -17.63 4.76 -13.96
N LYS A 7 -16.52 4.25 -13.44
CA LYS A 7 -16.29 4.10 -12.00
C LYS A 7 -16.53 5.45 -11.33
N SER A 8 -17.24 5.46 -10.20
CA SER A 8 -17.38 6.67 -9.42
C SER A 8 -16.03 7.06 -8.83
N PHE A 9 -15.89 8.32 -8.41
CA PHE A 9 -14.69 8.74 -7.68
C PHE A 9 -14.44 7.87 -6.45
N SER A 10 -15.49 7.51 -5.72
CA SER A 10 -15.42 6.61 -4.56
C SER A 10 -14.87 5.23 -4.92
N ASP A 11 -15.28 4.67 -6.06
CA ASP A 11 -14.78 3.38 -6.54
C ASP A 11 -13.30 3.46 -6.88
N LEU A 12 -12.88 4.54 -7.55
CA LEU A 12 -11.47 4.78 -7.89
C LEU A 12 -10.60 4.94 -6.63
N VAL A 13 -11.10 5.65 -5.61
CA VAL A 13 -10.40 5.80 -4.32
C VAL A 13 -10.26 4.45 -3.62
N LEU A 14 -11.32 3.62 -3.64
CA LEU A 14 -11.28 2.29 -3.05
C LEU A 14 -10.28 1.38 -3.77
N GLU A 15 -10.26 1.41 -5.10
CA GLU A 15 -9.30 0.66 -5.91
C GLU A 15 -7.86 1.11 -5.62
N ASN A 16 -7.60 2.42 -5.55
CA ASN A 16 -6.28 2.94 -5.21
C ASN A 16 -5.85 2.49 -3.81
N LYS A 17 -6.76 2.52 -2.82
CA LYS A 17 -6.46 2.01 -1.48
C LYS A 17 -6.09 0.53 -1.50
N GLN A 18 -6.85 -0.29 -2.23
CA GLN A 18 -6.54 -1.72 -2.36
C GLN A 18 -5.22 -1.98 -3.09
N ALA A 19 -4.91 -1.18 -4.12
CA ALA A 19 -3.64 -1.28 -4.84
C ALA A 19 -2.45 -0.98 -3.93
N LEU A 20 -2.53 0.09 -3.14
CA LEU A 20 -1.49 0.44 -2.15
C LEU A 20 -1.29 -0.66 -1.09
N LEU A 21 -2.37 -1.32 -0.66
CA LEU A 21 -2.28 -2.41 0.32
C LEU A 21 -1.73 -3.72 -0.27
N LYS A 22 -1.77 -3.89 -1.59
CA LYS A 22 -1.23 -5.06 -2.29
C LYS A 22 0.18 -4.83 -2.82
N ASP A 23 0.72 -3.62 -2.64
CA ASP A 23 2.07 -3.28 -3.05
C ASP A 23 3.07 -3.94 -2.11
N GLN A 24 3.44 -5.17 -2.47
CA GLN A 24 4.39 -6.00 -1.73
C GLN A 24 5.77 -5.33 -1.61
N GLU A 25 6.21 -4.60 -2.64
CA GLU A 25 7.50 -3.92 -2.64
C GLU A 25 7.51 -2.77 -1.61
N ALA A 26 6.41 -2.00 -1.53
CA ALA A 26 6.25 -0.98 -0.50
C ALA A 26 6.23 -1.58 0.91
N ILE A 27 5.56 -2.72 1.09
CA ILE A 27 5.49 -3.46 2.37
C ILE A 27 6.89 -3.91 2.79
N GLU A 28 7.64 -4.58 1.91
CA GLU A 28 8.99 -5.07 2.20
C GLU A 28 9.96 -3.93 2.56
N ARG A 29 9.87 -2.78 1.88
CA ARG A 29 10.65 -1.58 2.21
C ARG A 29 10.33 -1.06 3.62
N ILE A 30 9.07 -1.12 4.04
CA ILE A 30 8.64 -0.72 5.38
C ILE A 30 9.20 -1.72 6.42
N GLU A 31 9.04 -3.01 6.18
CA GLU A 31 9.56 -4.07 7.06
C GLU A 31 11.07 -3.97 7.24
N THR A 32 11.82 -3.80 6.15
CA THR A 32 13.28 -3.63 6.20
C THR A 32 13.68 -2.43 7.07
N LYS A 33 12.98 -1.29 6.94
CA LYS A 33 13.25 -0.09 7.76
C LYS A 33 12.92 -0.33 9.24
N LEU A 34 11.85 -1.05 9.53
CA LEU A 34 11.48 -1.39 10.90
C LEU A 34 12.53 -2.32 11.51
N GLU A 35 12.94 -3.35 10.78
CA GLU A 35 13.97 -4.30 11.22
C GLU A 35 15.31 -3.61 11.49
N GLN A 36 15.75 -2.71 10.59
CA GLN A 36 16.93 -1.87 10.82
C GLN A 36 16.82 -1.03 12.09
N LYS A 37 15.66 -0.41 12.34
CA LYS A 37 15.44 0.38 13.55
C LYS A 37 15.47 -0.48 14.82
N HIS A 38 14.90 -1.68 14.76
CA HIS A 38 14.88 -2.62 15.88
C HIS A 38 16.27 -3.19 16.16
N SER A 39 17.03 -3.58 15.14
CA SER A 39 18.39 -4.09 15.29
C SER A 39 19.34 -3.03 15.87
N MET A 40 19.22 -1.77 15.43
CA MET A 40 19.98 -0.65 16.02
C MET A 40 19.63 -0.42 17.50
N LYS A 41 18.38 -0.68 17.91
CA LYS A 41 17.96 -0.55 19.30
C LYS A 41 18.46 -1.69 20.18
N LEU A 42 18.55 -2.92 19.65
CA LEU A 42 19.12 -4.06 20.38
C LEU A 42 20.65 -4.04 20.43
N ALA A 43 21.32 -3.43 19.46
CA ALA A 43 22.78 -3.34 19.41
C ALA A 43 23.36 -2.23 20.31
N LYS A 44 22.52 -1.47 21.02
CA LYS A 44 22.90 -0.38 21.94
C LYS A 44 22.61 -0.79 23.38
#